data_AF-A0A7C6M378-F1
#
_entry.id   AF-A0A7C6M378-F1
#
_cell.length_a   1.000
_cell.length_b   1.000
_cell.length_c   1.000
_cell.angle_alpha   90.00
_cell.angle_beta   90.00
_cell.angle_gamma   90.00
#
_symmetry.space_group_name_H-M   'P 1'
#
loop_
_entity.id
_entity.type
_entity.pdbx_description
1 polymer ?
#
loop_
_entity_poly.entity_id
_entity_poly.type
_entity_poly.pdbx_seq_one_letter_code
_entity_poly.pdbx_strand_id
1 'polypeptide(L)'
;MGIMKLGKYSIGVGDRFTHQGEAQLRAVMKANERGMDIVPVWNKSNREHTYVGTKPMDTRVEADSAVKALNYRGAYFVDADHINLDTVSGYVESSDFFTLDVASFIGKESSPEKVEGFIASCQKYIGYLQIPGILEPLRISEELLRRLAGKFLAAIDHAAEIYTYLKREKGEGAFVTEVSMDEVESPQTPVELLFILKMLADRKVPVQTIAPKFTGRFNKGVDYVGDLDQFAREFEEDLLVIDFAVKEFGLPKELKLSVHSGSDKFSIYPIIAEAIAKYDKGIHLKTAGTTWLEEVIGLAVA
;
A
#
# COMPACT_ATOMS: atom_id res chain seq x y z
N MET A 1 -19.77 -7.36 -12.15
CA MET A 1 -19.55 -5.99 -11.63
C MET A 1 -18.10 -5.62 -11.92
N GLY A 2 -17.82 -4.35 -12.24
CA GLY A 2 -16.43 -3.90 -12.45
C GLY A 2 -15.67 -3.85 -11.11
N ILE A 3 -14.35 -3.95 -11.17
CA ILE A 3 -13.47 -3.74 -10.00
C ILE A 3 -13.57 -2.27 -9.57
N MET A 4 -13.74 -2.04 -8.26
CA MET A 4 -13.68 -0.71 -7.64
C MET A 4 -12.34 -0.08 -7.95
N LYS A 5 -12.33 1.11 -8.56
CA LYS A 5 -11.10 1.76 -9.02
C LYS A 5 -10.64 2.81 -8.03
N LEU A 6 -9.40 2.67 -7.56
CA LEU A 6 -8.69 3.75 -6.90
C LEU A 6 -8.20 4.77 -7.95
N GLY A 7 -8.24 6.07 -7.63
CA GLY A 7 -7.71 7.10 -8.51
C GLY A 7 -6.19 6.98 -8.70
N LYS A 8 -5.65 7.59 -9.76
CA LYS A 8 -4.20 7.56 -10.06
C LYS A 8 -3.39 8.04 -8.86
N TYR A 9 -3.78 9.16 -8.27
CA TYR A 9 -3.19 9.67 -7.04
C TYR A 9 -4.18 9.49 -5.89
N SER A 10 -3.72 8.94 -4.78
CA SER A 10 -4.52 8.87 -3.55
C SER A 10 -3.67 9.17 -2.33
N ILE A 11 -4.25 9.83 -1.34
CA ILE A 11 -3.57 10.18 -0.10
C ILE A 11 -4.38 9.70 1.10
N GLY A 12 -3.70 8.97 1.99
CA GLY A 12 -4.20 8.60 3.30
C GLY A 12 -4.28 9.84 4.19
N VAL A 13 -5.49 10.19 4.63
CA VAL A 13 -5.83 11.36 5.45
C VAL A 13 -6.18 10.92 6.87
N GLY A 14 -5.31 10.13 7.50
CA GLY A 14 -5.59 9.55 8.80
C GLY A 14 -5.84 10.60 9.87
N ASP A 15 -6.89 10.37 10.66
CA ASP A 15 -7.30 11.20 11.77
C ASP A 15 -7.56 10.36 13.02
N ARG A 16 -6.72 10.58 14.04
CA ARG A 16 -6.81 9.84 15.30
C ARG A 16 -8.01 10.24 16.13
N PHE A 17 -8.43 11.51 16.09
CA PHE A 17 -9.50 12.06 16.93
C PHE A 17 -10.78 12.36 16.18
N THR A 18 -10.81 12.16 14.86
CA THR A 18 -11.98 12.32 13.99
C THR A 18 -12.52 13.76 13.98
N HIS A 19 -11.62 14.74 14.00
CA HIS A 19 -11.95 16.16 14.14
C HIS A 19 -11.50 17.01 12.93
N GLN A 20 -10.62 16.48 12.08
CA GLN A 20 -9.91 17.19 11.03
C GLN A 20 -10.37 16.81 9.63
N GLY A 21 -11.32 15.87 9.47
CA GLY A 21 -11.82 15.42 8.17
C GLY A 21 -12.16 16.55 7.20
N GLU A 22 -12.84 17.62 7.64
CA GLU A 22 -13.12 18.77 6.78
C GLU A 22 -11.85 19.55 6.39
N ALA A 23 -10.92 19.76 7.32
CA ALA A 23 -9.69 20.49 7.05
C ALA A 23 -8.81 19.73 6.06
N GLN A 24 -8.66 18.42 6.25
CA GLN A 24 -7.93 17.53 5.36
C GLN A 24 -8.58 17.48 3.97
N LEU A 25 -9.91 17.32 3.88
CA LEU A 25 -10.62 17.33 2.60
C LEU A 25 -10.50 18.67 1.87
N ARG A 26 -10.56 19.82 2.58
CA ARG A 26 -10.30 21.14 1.97
C ARG A 26 -8.89 21.22 1.34
N ALA A 27 -7.88 20.63 1.96
CA ALA A 27 -6.53 20.60 1.40
C ALA A 27 -6.48 19.81 0.09
N VAL A 28 -7.13 18.63 0.05
CA VAL A 28 -7.25 17.81 -1.16
C VAL A 28 -8.03 18.53 -2.26
N MET A 29 -9.15 19.19 -1.93
CA MET A 29 -9.91 19.98 -2.90
C MET A 29 -9.07 21.11 -3.53
N LYS A 30 -8.29 21.85 -2.73
CA LYS A 30 -7.37 22.88 -3.23
C LYS A 30 -6.30 22.33 -4.16
N ALA A 31 -5.79 21.13 -3.89
CA ALA A 31 -4.85 20.46 -4.79
C ALA A 31 -5.53 20.05 -6.11
N ASN A 32 -6.79 19.59 -6.04
CA ASN A 32 -7.56 19.18 -7.21
C ASN A 32 -8.00 20.36 -8.09
N GLU A 33 -8.25 21.54 -7.51
CA GLU A 33 -8.43 22.79 -8.25
C GLU A 33 -7.21 23.15 -9.11
N ARG A 34 -6.03 22.62 -8.77
CA ARG A 34 -4.78 22.75 -9.55
C ARG A 34 -4.56 21.60 -10.54
N GLY A 35 -5.56 20.74 -10.73
CA GLY A 35 -5.55 19.67 -11.73
C GLY A 35 -4.87 18.36 -11.29
N MET A 36 -4.68 18.14 -9.98
CA MET A 36 -4.01 16.92 -9.49
C MET A 36 -4.91 15.69 -9.42
N ASP A 37 -6.24 15.81 -9.36
CA ASP A 37 -7.19 14.67 -9.26
C ASP A 37 -6.82 13.61 -8.19
N ILE A 38 -6.56 14.09 -6.97
CA ILE A 38 -6.22 13.29 -5.79
C ILE A 38 -7.50 12.77 -5.12
N VAL A 39 -7.50 11.48 -4.83
CA VAL A 39 -8.54 10.80 -4.07
C VAL A 39 -8.15 10.73 -2.58
N PRO A 40 -8.94 11.31 -1.66
CA PRO A 40 -8.73 11.15 -0.23
C PRO A 40 -9.13 9.74 0.25
N VAL A 41 -8.32 9.17 1.14
CA VAL A 41 -8.55 7.87 1.79
C VAL A 41 -8.43 8.05 3.30
N TRP A 42 -9.54 7.98 4.04
CA TRP A 42 -9.47 8.04 5.51
C TRP A 42 -8.96 6.71 6.04
N ASN A 43 -7.70 6.66 6.48
CA ASN A 43 -7.07 5.45 6.99
C ASN A 43 -6.93 5.53 8.51
N LYS A 44 -7.20 4.42 9.20
CA LYS A 44 -6.93 4.31 10.63
C LYS A 44 -6.67 2.86 11.02
N SER A 45 -5.59 2.65 11.76
CA SER A 45 -5.21 1.30 12.19
C SER A 45 -6.00 0.85 13.42
N ASN A 46 -6.12 -0.47 13.61
CA ASN A 46 -6.72 -1.04 14.82
C ASN A 46 -6.00 -0.60 16.10
N ARG A 47 -4.68 -0.41 16.01
CA ARG A 47 -3.84 0.11 17.11
C ARG A 47 -4.24 1.52 17.50
N GLU A 48 -4.50 2.40 16.54
CA GLU A 48 -4.94 3.77 16.79
C GLU A 48 -6.36 3.85 17.36
N HIS A 49 -7.27 3.03 16.84
CA HIS A 49 -8.62 2.89 17.43
C HIS A 49 -8.54 2.52 18.91
N THR A 50 -7.71 1.53 19.25
CA THR A 50 -7.52 1.06 20.62
C THR A 50 -6.94 2.13 21.53
N TYR A 51 -5.92 2.87 21.07
CA TYR A 51 -5.27 3.91 21.88
C TYR A 51 -6.16 5.12 22.15
N VAL A 52 -6.97 5.52 21.17
CA VAL A 52 -7.85 6.70 21.31
C VAL A 52 -9.20 6.34 21.92
N GLY A 53 -9.63 5.09 21.80
CA GLY A 53 -10.96 4.65 22.23
C GLY A 53 -12.06 4.89 21.18
N THR A 54 -11.70 4.93 19.90
CA THR A 54 -12.65 5.04 18.77
C THR A 54 -12.92 3.66 18.16
N LYS A 55 -13.94 3.57 17.31
CA LYS A 55 -14.33 2.36 16.57
C LYS A 55 -14.18 2.59 15.06
N PRO A 56 -14.05 1.53 14.24
CA PRO A 56 -13.95 1.65 12.78
C PRO A 56 -15.04 2.52 12.14
N MET A 57 -16.28 2.40 12.63
CA MET A 57 -17.41 3.19 12.14
C MET A 57 -17.23 4.71 12.36
N ASP A 58 -16.48 5.14 13.38
CA ASP A 58 -16.26 6.56 13.63
C ASP A 58 -15.49 7.21 12.47
N THR A 59 -14.51 6.51 11.88
CA THR A 59 -13.77 6.96 10.70
C THR A 59 -14.69 7.09 9.47
N ARG A 60 -15.62 6.16 9.28
CA ARG A 60 -16.64 6.25 8.20
C ARG A 60 -17.56 7.44 8.40
N VAL A 61 -18.08 7.62 9.61
CA VAL A 61 -18.96 8.75 9.96
C VAL A 61 -18.25 10.07 9.72
N GLU A 62 -16.96 10.18 10.09
CA GLU A 62 -16.15 11.36 9.81
C GLU A 62 -16.04 11.64 8.31
N ALA A 63 -15.60 10.64 7.53
CA ALA A 63 -15.40 10.79 6.09
C ALA A 63 -16.69 11.24 5.39
N ASP A 64 -17.81 10.56 5.65
CA ASP A 64 -19.11 10.88 5.06
C ASP A 64 -19.60 12.28 5.49
N SER A 65 -19.35 12.66 6.75
CA SER A 65 -19.72 13.98 7.27
C SER A 65 -18.92 15.09 6.61
N ALA A 66 -17.60 14.92 6.47
CA ALA A 66 -16.72 15.90 5.80
C ALA A 66 -17.09 16.06 4.32
N VAL A 67 -17.32 14.95 3.61
CA VAL A 67 -17.75 14.95 2.20
C VAL A 67 -19.08 15.70 2.04
N LYS A 68 -20.04 15.43 2.92
CA LYS A 68 -21.34 16.11 2.92
C LYS A 68 -21.21 17.60 3.23
N ALA A 69 -20.46 17.96 4.26
CA ALA A 69 -20.28 19.35 4.71
C ALA A 69 -19.63 20.23 3.64
N LEU A 70 -18.66 19.68 2.90
CA LEU A 70 -17.94 20.40 1.85
C LEU A 70 -18.53 20.20 0.44
N ASN A 71 -19.65 19.48 0.35
CA ASN A 71 -20.32 19.18 -0.91
C ASN A 71 -19.37 18.52 -1.94
N TYR A 72 -18.42 17.70 -1.47
CA TYR A 72 -17.45 17.03 -2.33
C TYR A 72 -18.15 16.01 -3.24
N ARG A 73 -17.67 15.91 -4.49
CA ARG A 73 -18.28 15.09 -5.55
C ARG A 73 -17.33 14.05 -6.14
N GLY A 74 -16.06 14.06 -5.74
CA GLY A 74 -15.08 13.07 -6.16
C GLY A 74 -15.25 11.76 -5.40
N ALA A 75 -14.47 10.75 -5.81
CA ALA A 75 -14.37 9.50 -5.07
C ALA A 75 -13.62 9.72 -3.75
N TYR A 76 -13.99 8.97 -2.72
CA TYR A 76 -13.28 8.88 -1.47
C TYR A 76 -13.41 7.46 -0.91
N PHE A 77 -12.50 7.08 -0.03
CA PHE A 77 -12.44 5.74 0.54
C PHE A 77 -12.18 5.81 2.05
N VAL A 78 -12.52 4.72 2.75
CA VAL A 78 -12.17 4.49 4.15
C VAL A 78 -11.37 3.20 4.21
N ASP A 79 -10.14 3.33 4.69
CA ASP A 79 -9.15 2.26 4.76
C ASP A 79 -9.07 1.64 6.15
N ALA A 80 -9.30 0.33 6.19
CA ALA A 80 -8.97 -0.54 7.30
C ALA A 80 -7.47 -0.81 7.32
N ASP A 81 -6.73 0.09 7.97
CA ASP A 81 -5.28 0.10 7.90
C ASP A 81 -4.66 -1.01 8.79
N HIS A 82 -3.65 -1.70 8.27
CA HIS A 82 -2.95 -2.80 8.95
C HIS A 82 -3.86 -3.85 9.61
N ILE A 83 -4.78 -4.44 8.83
CA ILE A 83 -5.66 -5.51 9.31
C ILE A 83 -5.06 -6.91 9.13
N ASN A 84 -5.56 -7.85 9.94
CA ASN A 84 -5.31 -9.29 9.83
C ASN A 84 -6.64 -10.05 10.04
N LEU A 85 -6.62 -11.39 10.03
CA LEU A 85 -7.83 -12.22 10.19
C LEU A 85 -8.58 -11.98 11.51
N ASP A 86 -7.88 -11.57 12.57
CA ASP A 86 -8.50 -11.33 13.88
C ASP A 86 -9.25 -9.99 13.92
N THR A 87 -8.78 -9.00 13.14
CA THR A 87 -9.32 -7.63 13.19
C THR A 87 -10.27 -7.31 12.03
N VAL A 88 -10.11 -7.94 10.87
CA VAL A 88 -10.81 -7.59 9.61
C VAL A 88 -12.32 -7.54 9.73
N SER A 89 -12.92 -8.43 10.52
CA SER A 89 -14.37 -8.53 10.69
C SER A 89 -15.02 -7.23 11.17
N GLY A 90 -14.33 -6.47 12.03
CA GLY A 90 -14.83 -5.19 12.56
C GLY A 90 -14.85 -4.04 11.56
N TYR A 91 -14.19 -4.20 10.40
CA TYR A 91 -14.06 -3.15 9.38
C TYR A 91 -14.94 -3.40 8.14
N VAL A 92 -15.52 -4.60 8.00
CA VAL A 92 -16.29 -4.98 6.80
C VAL A 92 -17.39 -3.98 6.46
N GLU A 93 -18.10 -3.46 7.47
CA GLU A 93 -19.20 -2.52 7.29
C GLU A 93 -18.73 -1.08 7.01
N SER A 94 -17.62 -0.66 7.61
CA SER A 94 -17.17 0.74 7.59
C SER A 94 -16.19 1.07 6.47
N SER A 95 -15.42 0.08 5.99
CA SER A 95 -14.33 0.27 5.05
C SER A 95 -14.61 -0.27 3.65
N ASP A 96 -14.03 0.39 2.65
CA ASP A 96 -14.03 0.01 1.23
C ASP A 96 -12.61 -0.04 0.64
N PHE A 97 -11.60 0.22 1.46
CA PHE A 97 -10.19 -0.03 1.22
C PHE A 97 -9.67 -0.90 2.38
N PHE A 98 -8.88 -1.93 2.07
CA PHE A 98 -8.32 -2.83 3.09
C PHE A 98 -6.82 -3.04 2.88
N THR A 99 -6.04 -2.70 3.90
CA THR A 99 -4.60 -2.97 3.96
C THR A 99 -4.31 -4.25 4.70
N LEU A 100 -3.99 -5.28 3.92
CA LEU A 100 -3.66 -6.61 4.39
C LEU A 100 -2.22 -6.61 4.93
N ASP A 101 -2.08 -6.63 6.26
CA ASP A 101 -0.77 -6.70 6.92
C ASP A 101 -0.27 -8.14 6.94
N VAL A 102 0.87 -8.38 6.30
CA VAL A 102 1.49 -9.70 6.26
C VAL A 102 2.85 -9.74 6.95
N ALA A 103 3.29 -8.66 7.59
CA ALA A 103 4.63 -8.52 8.17
C ALA A 103 4.94 -9.64 9.17
N SER A 104 3.97 -9.99 10.02
CA SER A 104 4.11 -11.04 11.04
C SER A 104 4.21 -12.47 10.47
N PHE A 105 3.98 -12.66 9.17
CA PHE A 105 4.08 -13.96 8.49
C PHE A 105 5.31 -14.07 7.59
N ILE A 106 6.07 -12.98 7.39
CA ILE A 106 7.30 -13.01 6.63
C ILE A 106 8.35 -13.84 7.39
N GLY A 107 8.98 -14.78 6.69
CA GLY A 107 9.93 -15.74 7.24
C GLY A 107 9.29 -16.99 7.85
N LYS A 108 7.95 -17.11 7.89
CA LYS A 108 7.30 -18.36 8.29
C LYS A 108 7.36 -19.40 7.18
N GLU A 109 7.56 -20.65 7.57
CA GLU A 109 7.66 -21.76 6.63
C GLU A 109 6.32 -22.04 5.92
N SER A 110 6.41 -22.33 4.62
CA SER A 110 5.34 -22.93 3.84
C SER A 110 5.62 -24.41 3.62
N SER A 111 4.59 -25.18 3.31
CA SER A 111 4.78 -26.61 3.05
C SER A 111 5.72 -26.83 1.85
N PRO A 112 6.54 -27.90 1.86
CA PRO A 112 7.44 -28.20 0.74
C PRO A 112 6.71 -28.27 -0.60
N GLU A 113 5.48 -28.80 -0.63
CA GLU A 113 4.67 -28.92 -1.83
C GLU A 113 4.30 -27.54 -2.41
N LYS A 114 3.97 -26.57 -1.55
CA LYS A 114 3.68 -25.19 -1.98
C LYS A 114 4.94 -24.51 -2.53
N VAL A 115 6.09 -24.74 -1.90
CA VAL A 115 7.38 -24.19 -2.34
C VAL A 115 7.76 -24.76 -3.71
N GLU A 116 7.72 -26.08 -3.89
CA GLU A 116 8.01 -26.71 -5.18
C GLU A 116 7.02 -26.28 -6.27
N GLY A 117 5.72 -26.16 -5.93
CA GLY A 117 4.71 -25.65 -6.85
C GLY A 117 5.01 -24.22 -7.32
N PHE A 118 5.44 -23.34 -6.42
CA PHE A 118 5.85 -21.98 -6.77
C PHE A 118 7.09 -21.97 -7.69
N ILE A 119 8.13 -22.73 -7.35
CA ILE A 119 9.36 -22.83 -8.14
C ILE A 119 9.04 -23.34 -9.56
N ALA A 120 8.24 -24.40 -9.66
CA ALA A 120 7.79 -24.96 -10.94
C ALA A 120 7.06 -23.90 -11.79
N SER A 121 6.19 -23.10 -11.16
CA SER A 121 5.48 -22.01 -11.86
C SER A 121 6.39 -20.87 -12.35
N CYS A 122 7.62 -20.80 -11.84
CA CYS A 122 8.60 -19.75 -12.14
C CYS A 122 9.76 -20.22 -13.03
N GLN A 123 9.75 -21.48 -13.51
CA GLN A 123 10.85 -22.04 -14.30
C GLN A 123 11.26 -21.18 -15.51
N LYS A 124 10.27 -20.57 -16.19
CA LYS A 124 10.53 -19.73 -17.37
C LYS A 124 11.32 -18.44 -17.07
N TYR A 125 11.44 -18.04 -15.80
CA TYR A 125 12.19 -16.85 -15.41
C TYR A 125 13.62 -17.16 -14.98
N ILE A 126 14.01 -18.43 -14.84
CA ILE A 126 15.39 -18.81 -14.46
C ILE A 126 16.36 -18.35 -15.56
N GLY A 127 17.43 -17.67 -15.17
CA GLY A 127 18.40 -17.05 -16.07
C GLY A 127 18.51 -15.55 -15.83
N TYR A 128 18.52 -14.78 -16.91
CA TYR A 128 18.58 -13.32 -16.88
C TYR A 128 17.25 -12.76 -17.40
N LEU A 129 16.52 -12.06 -16.54
CA LEU A 129 15.28 -11.40 -16.90
C LEU A 129 15.53 -9.90 -17.06
N GLN A 130 15.40 -9.42 -18.29
CA GLN A 130 15.49 -7.99 -18.58
C GLN A 130 14.13 -7.32 -18.32
N ILE A 131 14.08 -6.41 -17.35
CA ILE A 131 12.94 -5.52 -17.17
C ILE A 131 13.18 -4.25 -17.99
N PRO A 132 12.23 -3.80 -18.84
CA PRO A 132 12.39 -2.56 -19.58
C PRO A 132 12.63 -1.37 -18.65
N GLY A 133 13.71 -0.61 -18.91
CA GLY A 133 14.09 0.57 -18.12
C GLY A 133 15.04 0.31 -16.95
N ILE A 134 15.20 -0.93 -16.51
CA ILE A 134 16.22 -1.32 -15.52
C ILE A 134 17.52 -1.66 -16.28
N LEU A 135 18.64 -1.06 -15.88
CA LEU A 135 19.91 -1.18 -16.61
C LEU A 135 20.45 -2.61 -16.59
N GLU A 136 20.52 -3.22 -15.41
CA GLU A 136 21.06 -4.56 -15.22
C GLU A 136 19.95 -5.60 -15.17
N PRO A 137 20.05 -6.70 -15.93
CA PRO A 137 19.03 -7.75 -15.90
C PRO A 137 18.99 -8.44 -14.52
N LEU A 138 17.79 -8.79 -14.08
CA LEU A 138 17.60 -9.54 -12.84
C LEU A 138 18.11 -10.97 -13.04
N ARG A 139 19.10 -11.37 -12.23
CA ARG A 139 19.61 -12.74 -12.22
C ARG A 139 18.73 -13.61 -11.34
N ILE A 140 18.06 -14.58 -11.95
CA ILE A 140 17.10 -15.46 -11.29
C ILE A 140 17.63 -16.88 -11.31
N SER A 141 17.81 -17.47 -10.13
CA SER A 141 18.19 -18.88 -9.95
C SER A 141 17.09 -19.63 -9.20
N GLU A 142 17.09 -20.96 -9.32
CA GLU A 142 16.20 -21.79 -8.49
C GLU A 142 16.44 -21.55 -6.99
N GLU A 143 17.70 -21.41 -6.58
CA GLU A 143 18.07 -21.10 -5.19
C GLU A 143 17.45 -19.78 -4.71
N LEU A 144 17.47 -18.74 -5.56
CA LEU A 144 16.80 -17.48 -5.28
C LEU A 144 15.29 -17.71 -5.11
N LEU A 145 14.63 -18.36 -6.07
CA LEU A 145 13.19 -18.64 -6.01
C LEU A 145 12.79 -19.41 -4.74
N ARG A 146 13.60 -20.40 -4.35
CA ARG A 146 13.39 -21.19 -3.13
C ARG A 146 13.52 -20.33 -1.87
N ARG A 147 14.52 -19.44 -1.83
CA ARG A 147 14.71 -18.48 -0.73
C ARG A 147 13.55 -17.49 -0.64
N LEU A 148 13.09 -16.96 -1.77
CA LEU A 148 11.93 -16.07 -1.86
C LEU A 148 10.66 -16.77 -1.38
N ALA A 149 10.44 -18.01 -1.81
CA ALA A 149 9.32 -18.83 -1.35
C ALA A 149 9.38 -19.05 0.17
N GLY A 150 10.53 -19.45 0.70
CA GLY A 150 10.70 -19.62 2.15
C GLY A 150 10.48 -18.34 2.96
N LYS A 151 10.76 -17.17 2.36
CA LYS A 151 10.60 -15.87 3.02
C LYS A 151 9.18 -15.31 2.92
N PHE A 152 8.52 -15.43 1.77
CA PHE A 152 7.29 -14.68 1.49
C PHE A 152 6.05 -15.54 1.28
N LEU A 153 6.18 -16.83 0.93
CA LEU A 153 5.03 -17.62 0.48
C LEU A 153 3.93 -17.74 1.55
N ALA A 154 4.31 -17.90 2.82
CA ALA A 154 3.37 -17.94 3.94
C ALA A 154 2.68 -16.58 4.16
N ALA A 155 3.42 -15.48 3.99
CA ALA A 155 2.87 -14.13 4.08
C ALA A 155 1.83 -13.87 2.99
N ILE A 156 2.11 -14.30 1.75
CA ILE A 156 1.17 -14.12 0.64
C ILE A 156 -0.03 -15.08 0.75
N ASP A 157 0.16 -16.30 1.26
CA ASP A 157 -0.96 -17.18 1.62
C ASP A 157 -1.89 -16.49 2.63
N HIS A 158 -1.33 -15.82 3.65
CA HIS A 158 -2.13 -15.08 4.62
C HIS A 158 -2.88 -13.89 4.01
N ALA A 159 -2.26 -13.10 3.12
CA ALA A 159 -2.98 -12.08 2.34
C ALA A 159 -4.15 -12.68 1.55
N ALA A 160 -3.94 -13.85 0.93
CA ALA A 160 -4.99 -14.53 0.17
C ALA A 160 -6.14 -15.02 1.05
N GLU A 161 -5.86 -15.44 2.29
CA GLU A 161 -6.88 -15.80 3.28
C GLU A 161 -7.74 -14.58 3.66
N ILE A 162 -7.11 -13.44 3.98
CA ILE A 162 -7.85 -12.22 4.33
C ILE A 162 -8.66 -11.71 3.12
N TYR A 163 -8.08 -11.71 1.92
CA TYR A 163 -8.81 -11.37 0.70
C TYR A 163 -10.00 -12.31 0.47
N THR A 164 -9.83 -13.62 0.67
CA THR A 164 -10.92 -14.61 0.51
C THR A 164 -12.04 -14.35 1.51
N TYR A 165 -11.69 -14.00 2.76
CA TYR A 165 -12.66 -13.56 3.76
C TYR A 165 -13.43 -12.33 3.25
N LEU A 166 -12.74 -11.26 2.84
CA LEU A 166 -13.38 -10.02 2.37
C LEU A 166 -14.23 -10.23 1.11
N LYS A 167 -13.75 -11.06 0.17
CA LYS A 167 -14.50 -11.44 -1.04
C LYS A 167 -15.81 -12.13 -0.70
N ARG A 168 -15.84 -12.96 0.35
CA ARG A 168 -17.07 -13.60 0.83
C ARG A 168 -18.03 -12.59 1.45
N GLU A 169 -17.53 -11.66 2.25
CA GLU A 169 -18.36 -10.70 2.98
C GLU A 169 -18.87 -9.54 2.10
N LYS A 170 -18.04 -9.00 1.21
CA LYS A 170 -18.33 -7.79 0.41
C LYS A 170 -18.60 -8.07 -1.07
N GLY A 171 -18.20 -9.24 -1.55
CA GLY A 171 -18.20 -9.57 -2.97
C GLY A 171 -16.91 -9.18 -3.69
N GLU A 172 -16.65 -9.86 -4.80
CA GLU A 172 -15.46 -9.64 -5.64
C GLU A 172 -15.50 -8.27 -6.33
N GLY A 173 -14.39 -7.53 -6.24
CA GLY A 173 -14.25 -6.22 -6.85
C GLY A 173 -15.00 -5.09 -6.14
N ALA A 174 -15.60 -5.34 -4.98
CA ALA A 174 -16.37 -4.36 -4.21
C ALA A 174 -15.53 -3.50 -3.24
N PHE A 175 -14.22 -3.71 -3.19
CA PHE A 175 -13.29 -3.02 -2.30
C PHE A 175 -11.90 -2.92 -2.92
N VAL A 176 -11.11 -1.97 -2.45
CA VAL A 176 -9.70 -1.81 -2.80
C VAL A 176 -8.82 -2.72 -1.93
N THR A 177 -7.92 -3.47 -2.55
CA THR A 177 -6.98 -4.35 -1.85
C THR A 177 -5.57 -3.78 -1.88
N GLU A 178 -5.01 -3.54 -0.69
CA GLU A 178 -3.60 -3.26 -0.49
C GLU A 178 -2.91 -4.41 0.24
N VAL A 179 -1.68 -4.73 -0.14
CA VAL A 179 -0.83 -5.65 0.63
C VAL A 179 0.35 -4.87 1.19
N SER A 180 0.53 -4.91 2.51
CA SER A 180 1.60 -4.18 3.20
C SER A 180 2.64 -5.09 3.82
N MET A 181 3.90 -4.70 3.64
CA MET A 181 5.10 -5.39 4.11
C MET A 181 6.12 -4.40 4.69
N ASP A 182 5.70 -3.17 5.01
CA ASP A 182 6.56 -2.07 5.43
C ASP A 182 7.13 -2.24 6.86
N GLU A 183 6.38 -2.90 7.75
CA GLU A 183 6.75 -3.18 9.16
C GLU A 183 7.68 -4.39 9.32
N VAL A 184 8.63 -4.62 8.41
CA VAL A 184 9.70 -5.64 8.56
C VAL A 184 11.07 -5.02 8.81
N GLU A 185 12.07 -5.85 9.15
CA GLU A 185 13.44 -5.37 9.39
C GLU A 185 14.19 -5.01 8.11
N SER A 186 14.13 -5.86 7.08
CA SER A 186 14.91 -5.72 5.85
C SER A 186 14.06 -5.21 4.68
N PRO A 187 14.55 -4.23 3.89
CA PRO A 187 13.83 -3.74 2.72
C PRO A 187 13.61 -4.85 1.69
N GLN A 188 12.58 -4.70 0.86
CA GLN A 188 12.40 -5.58 -0.29
C GLN A 188 13.22 -5.03 -1.47
N THR A 189 13.92 -5.92 -2.15
CA THR A 189 14.59 -5.62 -3.43
C THR A 189 13.59 -5.68 -4.60
N PRO A 190 13.90 -5.07 -5.75
CA PRO A 190 13.04 -5.13 -6.94
C PRO A 190 12.74 -6.58 -7.40
N VAL A 191 13.70 -7.50 -7.28
CA VAL A 191 13.47 -8.92 -7.59
C VAL A 191 12.57 -9.60 -6.55
N GLU A 192 12.65 -9.23 -5.28
CA GLU A 192 11.71 -9.69 -4.25
C GLU A 192 10.30 -9.19 -4.58
N LEU A 193 10.15 -7.89 -4.88
CA LEU A 193 8.86 -7.28 -5.25
C LEU A 193 8.23 -7.99 -6.46
N LEU A 194 9.01 -8.28 -7.50
CA LEU A 194 8.53 -9.00 -8.68
C LEU A 194 7.90 -10.34 -8.30
N PHE A 195 8.58 -11.14 -7.48
CA PHE A 195 8.09 -12.46 -7.13
C PHE A 195 7.02 -12.45 -6.04
N ILE A 196 6.97 -11.42 -5.18
CA ILE A 196 5.81 -11.16 -4.31
C ILE A 196 4.56 -10.92 -5.16
N LEU A 197 4.65 -10.07 -6.18
CA LEU A 197 3.56 -9.79 -7.11
C LEU A 197 3.14 -11.05 -7.89
N LYS A 198 4.10 -11.88 -8.30
CA LYS A 198 3.81 -13.19 -8.91
C LYS A 198 3.05 -14.10 -7.95
N MET A 199 3.50 -14.21 -6.69
CA MET A 199 2.82 -15.02 -5.68
C MET A 199 1.39 -14.55 -5.45
N LEU A 200 1.15 -13.23 -5.40
CA LEU A 200 -0.18 -12.63 -5.26
C LEU A 200 -1.08 -12.96 -6.46
N ALA A 201 -0.53 -12.85 -7.68
CA ALA A 201 -1.23 -13.19 -8.91
C ALA A 201 -1.64 -14.67 -8.95
N ASP A 202 -0.75 -15.58 -8.55
CA ASP A 202 -1.04 -17.03 -8.48
C ASP A 202 -2.19 -17.36 -7.53
N ARG A 203 -2.31 -16.57 -6.46
CA ARG A 203 -3.39 -16.67 -5.46
C ARG A 203 -4.64 -15.87 -5.84
N LYS A 204 -4.63 -15.23 -7.01
CA LYS A 204 -5.74 -14.42 -7.52
C LYS A 204 -6.15 -13.30 -6.57
N VAL A 205 -5.18 -12.69 -5.89
CA VAL A 205 -5.38 -11.48 -5.09
C VAL A 205 -5.25 -10.27 -6.02
N PRO A 206 -6.33 -9.52 -6.32
CA PRO A 206 -6.29 -8.36 -7.21
C PRO A 206 -5.74 -7.14 -6.45
N VAL A 207 -4.44 -7.15 -6.17
CA VAL A 207 -3.75 -6.06 -5.47
C VAL A 207 -3.77 -4.78 -6.31
N GLN A 208 -4.21 -3.67 -5.73
CA GLN A 208 -4.28 -2.35 -6.37
C GLN A 208 -3.27 -1.37 -5.78
N THR A 209 -2.82 -1.61 -4.56
CA THR A 209 -1.66 -0.92 -4.00
C THR A 209 -0.77 -1.91 -3.27
N ILE A 210 0.54 -1.70 -3.31
CA ILE A 210 1.50 -2.51 -2.57
C ILE A 210 2.47 -1.61 -1.81
N ALA A 211 2.64 -1.88 -0.53
CA ALA A 211 3.52 -1.13 0.36
C ALA A 211 4.76 -1.98 0.73
N PRO A 212 5.84 -1.92 -0.07
CA PRO A 212 7.10 -2.52 0.31
C PRO A 212 7.79 -1.68 1.40
N LYS A 213 8.77 -2.28 2.07
CA LYS A 213 9.76 -1.55 2.84
C LYS A 213 10.88 -1.07 1.92
N PHE A 214 11.09 0.24 1.87
CA PHE A 214 12.20 0.88 1.17
C PHE A 214 13.48 0.92 2.02
N THR A 215 14.65 1.06 1.38
CA THR A 215 15.91 1.32 2.08
C THR A 215 15.88 2.67 2.79
N GLY A 216 16.61 2.76 3.90
CA GLY A 216 16.65 3.92 4.78
C GLY A 216 15.60 3.82 5.88
N ARG A 217 15.32 4.95 6.55
CA ARG A 217 14.40 5.00 7.69
C ARG A 217 13.27 5.99 7.46
N PHE A 218 12.05 5.49 7.61
CA PHE A 218 10.80 6.24 7.51
C PHE A 218 10.22 6.48 8.92
N ASN A 219 11.00 7.15 9.77
CA ASN A 219 10.57 7.44 11.14
C ASN A 219 9.34 8.37 11.15
N LYS A 220 8.45 8.18 12.13
CA LYS A 220 7.21 8.97 12.26
C LYS A 220 7.54 10.40 12.68
N GLY A 221 6.93 11.40 12.03
CA GLY A 221 7.05 12.81 12.38
C GLY A 221 8.37 13.49 11.99
N VAL A 222 9.23 12.81 11.21
CA VAL A 222 10.51 13.36 10.76
C VAL A 222 10.78 12.98 9.30
N ASP A 223 11.75 13.67 8.69
CA ASP A 223 12.16 13.43 7.30
C ASP A 223 12.85 12.07 7.11
N TYR A 224 12.96 11.66 5.85
CA TYR A 224 13.68 10.46 5.43
C TYR A 224 15.14 10.50 5.89
N VAL A 225 15.64 9.37 6.38
CA VAL A 225 17.07 9.22 6.73
C VAL A 225 17.68 8.07 5.96
N GLY A 226 18.53 8.40 4.98
CA GLY A 226 19.21 7.44 4.11
C GLY A 226 19.91 8.13 2.94
N ASP A 227 20.33 7.34 1.97
CA ASP A 227 20.92 7.81 0.71
C ASP A 227 19.79 8.10 -0.30
N LEU A 228 19.68 9.37 -0.71
CA LEU A 228 18.63 9.83 -1.62
C LEU A 228 18.80 9.28 -3.04
N ASP A 229 20.03 9.11 -3.52
CA ASP A 229 20.29 8.56 -4.85
C ASP A 229 19.95 7.06 -4.87
N GLN A 230 20.22 6.36 -3.76
CA GLN A 230 19.77 4.99 -3.59
C GLN A 230 18.26 4.88 -3.59
N PHE A 231 17.56 5.70 -2.79
CA PHE A 231 16.10 5.71 -2.76
C PHE A 231 15.51 6.00 -4.15
N ALA A 232 16.06 6.98 -4.88
CA ALA A 232 15.62 7.33 -6.23
C ALA A 232 15.69 6.13 -7.19
N ARG A 233 16.82 5.41 -7.20
CA ARG A 233 17.00 4.22 -8.03
C ARG A 233 16.03 3.10 -7.65
N GLU A 234 15.95 2.77 -6.35
CA GLU A 234 15.07 1.70 -5.86
C GLU A 234 13.59 1.99 -6.17
N PHE A 235 13.14 3.22 -5.91
CA PHE A 235 11.76 3.61 -6.18
C PHE A 235 11.44 3.56 -7.68
N GLU A 236 12.36 4.01 -8.53
CA GLU A 236 12.21 3.92 -9.99
C GLU A 236 12.17 2.46 -10.48
N GLU A 237 13.06 1.60 -10.00
CA GLU A 237 13.09 0.18 -10.34
C GLU A 237 11.81 -0.54 -9.90
N ASP A 238 11.28 -0.23 -8.71
CA ASP A 238 10.02 -0.78 -8.21
C ASP A 238 8.82 -0.40 -9.10
N LEU A 239 8.76 0.84 -9.61
CA LEU A 239 7.74 1.26 -10.57
C LEU A 239 7.80 0.44 -11.87
N LEU A 240 9.01 0.17 -12.36
CA LEU A 240 9.24 -0.60 -13.59
C LEU A 240 8.93 -2.10 -13.38
N VAL A 241 9.26 -2.64 -12.21
CA VAL A 241 8.87 -3.99 -11.80
C VAL A 241 7.36 -4.15 -11.77
N ILE A 242 6.63 -3.19 -11.18
CA ILE A 242 5.16 -3.20 -11.15
C ILE A 242 4.61 -3.21 -12.57
N ASP A 243 5.13 -2.36 -13.46
CA ASP A 243 4.70 -2.28 -14.86
C ASP A 243 4.88 -3.59 -15.61
N PHE A 244 6.02 -4.24 -15.39
CA PHE A 244 6.29 -5.56 -15.93
C PHE A 244 5.32 -6.60 -15.35
N ALA A 245 5.16 -6.64 -14.02
CA ALA A 245 4.32 -7.59 -13.31
C ALA A 245 2.83 -7.47 -13.68
N VAL A 246 2.31 -6.26 -13.88
CA VAL A 246 0.94 -6.02 -14.35
C VAL A 246 0.68 -6.71 -15.69
N LYS A 247 1.62 -6.60 -16.63
CA LYS A 247 1.50 -7.20 -17.96
C LYS A 247 1.74 -8.71 -17.94
N GLU A 248 2.77 -9.14 -17.22
CA GLU A 248 3.25 -10.52 -17.22
C GLU A 248 2.36 -11.44 -16.37
N PHE A 249 1.82 -10.94 -15.26
CA PHE A 249 1.05 -11.75 -14.29
C PHE A 249 -0.45 -11.44 -14.29
N GLY A 250 -0.91 -10.47 -15.09
CA GLY A 250 -2.33 -10.11 -15.18
C GLY A 250 -2.89 -9.44 -13.93
N LEU A 251 -2.06 -8.68 -13.21
CA LEU A 251 -2.48 -7.89 -12.06
C LEU A 251 -3.33 -6.67 -12.48
N PRO A 252 -4.08 -6.04 -11.55
CA PRO A 252 -4.84 -4.82 -11.84
C PRO A 252 -3.99 -3.74 -12.51
N LYS A 253 -4.53 -3.08 -13.53
CA LYS A 253 -3.80 -2.06 -14.31
C LYS A 253 -3.44 -0.82 -13.51
N GLU A 254 -4.21 -0.57 -12.46
CA GLU A 254 -4.06 0.54 -11.53
C GLU A 254 -3.12 0.23 -10.36
N LEU A 255 -2.51 -0.98 -10.32
CA LEU A 255 -1.53 -1.33 -9.30
C LEU A 255 -0.46 -0.25 -9.20
N LYS A 256 -0.27 0.30 -8.01
CA LYS A 256 0.70 1.36 -7.72
C LYS A 256 1.39 1.16 -6.39
N LEU A 257 2.55 1.78 -6.23
CA LEU A 257 3.24 1.81 -4.94
C LEU A 257 2.40 2.56 -3.90
N SER A 258 2.53 2.11 -2.66
CA SER A 258 2.01 2.76 -1.47
C SER A 258 3.17 3.08 -0.52
N VAL A 259 3.30 4.35 -0.15
CA VAL A 259 4.36 4.83 0.75
C VAL A 259 3.77 5.01 2.13
N HIS A 260 4.06 4.06 3.00
CA HIS A 260 3.69 4.10 4.42
C HIS A 260 4.64 5.00 5.22
N SER A 261 4.17 5.45 6.39
CA SER A 261 4.85 6.48 7.20
C SER A 261 5.26 7.69 6.34
N GLY A 262 4.36 8.06 5.42
CA GLY A 262 4.64 8.97 4.32
C GLY A 262 4.61 10.44 4.69
N SER A 263 4.14 10.81 5.89
CA SER A 263 4.17 12.20 6.35
C SER A 263 5.60 12.68 6.61
N ASP A 264 5.82 13.99 6.40
CA ASP A 264 7.03 14.73 6.77
C ASP A 264 8.30 14.31 6.00
N LYS A 265 8.16 13.50 4.94
CA LYS A 265 9.25 12.97 4.10
C LYS A 265 9.66 13.93 2.98
N PHE A 266 9.86 15.20 3.33
CA PHE A 266 10.06 16.29 2.37
C PHE A 266 11.22 16.05 1.40
N SER A 267 12.32 15.43 1.85
CA SER A 267 13.49 15.20 0.99
C SER A 267 13.22 14.21 -0.16
N ILE A 268 12.25 13.30 -0.01
CA ILE A 268 11.95 12.28 -1.04
C ILE A 268 10.71 12.62 -1.88
N TYR A 269 9.89 13.60 -1.50
CA TYR A 269 8.73 13.99 -2.32
C TYR A 269 9.10 14.45 -3.74
N PRO A 270 10.14 15.27 -3.96
CA PRO A 270 10.56 15.63 -5.32
C PRO A 270 10.99 14.42 -6.15
N ILE A 271 11.71 13.48 -5.53
CA ILE A 271 12.17 12.24 -6.16
C ILE A 271 10.97 11.38 -6.60
N ILE A 272 10.00 11.18 -5.70
CA ILE A 272 8.76 10.46 -5.99
C ILE A 272 8.00 11.15 -7.13
N ALA A 273 7.84 12.47 -7.06
CA ALA A 273 7.10 13.25 -8.05
C ALA A 273 7.73 13.17 -9.44
N GLU A 274 9.06 13.27 -9.54
CA GLU A 274 9.79 13.13 -10.81
C GLU A 274 9.60 11.73 -11.41
N ALA A 275 9.78 10.68 -10.60
CA ALA A 275 9.67 9.30 -11.06
C ALA A 275 8.25 8.96 -11.55
N ILE A 276 7.21 9.33 -10.77
CA ILE A 276 5.82 9.04 -11.18
C ILE A 276 5.38 9.87 -12.39
N ALA A 277 5.92 11.09 -12.57
CA ALA A 277 5.65 11.89 -13.76
C ALA A 277 6.33 11.28 -15.00
N LYS A 278 7.60 10.87 -14.87
CA LYS A 278 8.39 10.25 -15.96
C LYS A 278 7.73 9.03 -16.57
N TYR A 279 7.09 8.20 -15.75
CA TYR A 279 6.48 6.93 -16.18
C TYR A 279 4.95 6.92 -16.17
N ASP A 280 4.32 8.08 -16.01
CA ASP A 280 2.85 8.24 -15.93
C ASP A 280 2.21 7.32 -14.87
N LYS A 281 2.84 7.22 -13.69
CA LYS A 281 2.42 6.32 -12.61
C LYS A 281 1.54 7.00 -11.57
N GLY A 282 0.71 6.17 -10.94
CA GLY A 282 0.02 6.53 -9.73
C GLY A 282 0.89 6.34 -8.49
N ILE A 283 0.45 6.91 -7.37
CA ILE A 283 1.02 6.67 -6.04
C ILE A 283 -0.12 6.66 -5.01
N HIS A 284 0.06 5.89 -3.95
CA HIS A 284 -0.64 6.08 -2.69
C HIS A 284 0.35 6.55 -1.62
N LEU A 285 0.01 7.60 -0.87
CA LEU A 285 0.85 8.11 0.23
C LEU A 285 0.03 8.10 1.51
N LYS A 286 0.47 7.39 2.56
CA LYS A 286 -0.28 7.34 3.83
C LYS A 286 0.24 8.34 4.85
N THR A 287 -0.67 9.15 5.38
CA THR A 287 -0.43 10.03 6.53
C THR A 287 -1.43 9.72 7.64
N ALA A 288 -1.06 10.01 8.89
CA ALA A 288 -1.97 9.88 10.03
C ALA A 288 -1.46 10.68 11.24
N GLY A 289 -0.28 10.31 11.73
CA GLY A 289 0.28 10.90 12.96
C GLY A 289 0.60 12.40 12.87
N THR A 290 0.91 12.92 11.68
CA THR A 290 1.20 14.35 11.49
C THR A 290 -0.04 15.23 11.72
N THR A 291 -1.25 14.74 11.38
CA THR A 291 -2.52 15.42 11.68
C THR A 291 -2.67 15.65 13.19
N TRP A 292 -2.33 14.64 14.01
CA TRP A 292 -2.30 14.78 15.47
C TRP A 292 -1.24 15.78 15.95
N LEU A 293 -0.06 15.82 15.31
CA LEU A 293 0.97 16.79 15.68
C LEU A 293 0.49 18.23 15.43
N GLU A 294 -0.26 18.48 14.35
CA GLU A 294 -0.89 19.80 14.10
C GLU A 294 -1.94 20.15 15.16
N GLU A 295 -2.71 19.18 15.66
CA GLU A 295 -3.62 19.40 16.80
C GLU A 295 -2.86 19.79 18.06
N VAL A 296 -1.73 19.14 18.35
CA VAL A 296 -0.86 19.49 19.48
C VAL A 296 -0.26 20.88 19.32
N ILE A 297 0.18 21.26 18.11
CA ILE A 297 0.65 22.61 17.82
C ILE A 297 -0.46 23.63 18.09
N GLY A 298 -1.68 23.35 17.62
CA GLY A 298 -2.86 24.18 17.89
C GLY A 298 -3.11 24.41 19.38
N LEU A 299 -2.95 23.37 20.20
CA LEU A 299 -3.04 23.48 21.67
C LEU A 299 -1.88 24.28 22.27
N ALA A 300 -0.66 24.14 21.74
CA ALA A 300 0.52 24.82 22.26
C ALA A 300 0.51 26.33 22.00
N VAL A 301 -0.21 26.78 20.96
CA VAL A 301 -0.32 28.20 20.59
C VAL A 301 -1.55 28.90 21.16
N ALA A 302 -2.50 28.16 21.74
CA ALA A 302 -3.75 28.68 22.33
C ALA A 302 -3.55 29.17 23.77
#